data_AF-A0A5K7ZBU9-F1
#
_entry.id   AF-A0A5K7ZBU9-F1
#
_cell.length_a   1.000
_cell.length_b   1.000
_cell.length_c   1.000
_cell.angle_alpha   90.00
_cell.angle_beta   90.00
_cell.angle_gamma   90.00
#
_symmetry.space_group_name_H-M   'P 1'
#
loop_
_entity.id
_entity.type
_entity.pdbx_description
1 polymer ?
#
loop_
_entity_poly.entity_id
_entity_poly.type
_entity_poly.pdbx_seq_one_letter_code
_entity_poly.pdbx_strand_id
1 'polypeptide(L)'
;MKVEENNNVIPEFLIQLTTGLSGHIKSASRLWLGLAIISIVTISFTINTQELREQKINKEISLPFSLGKIHRNEFYPFSASLLSILIIAFGAAQAQSIRSRKMLNKALREMKTTIKLPGGCDIRDSIDVISVNSINRTVPLAQLLLGKYQFYPEKNHQNCILKIISVLYQIVLKFVSYLVVYCLPGYALFVAFYYGKLFDKTTTLWGLPIIILWFVATVGAVILIQLLLLEILYAVRSVGKIYNIIK
;
A
#
# COMPACT_ATOMS: atom_id res chain seq x y z
N MET A 1 28.39 -21.20 40.21
CA MET A 1 27.62 -21.26 38.95
C MET A 1 27.79 -19.93 38.25
N LYS A 2 28.63 -19.87 37.22
CA LYS A 2 28.66 -18.72 36.31
C LYS A 2 27.40 -18.84 35.46
N VAL A 3 26.50 -17.88 35.59
CA VAL A 3 25.44 -17.67 34.61
C VAL A 3 26.19 -17.29 33.33
N GLU A 4 26.27 -18.22 32.38
CA GLU A 4 26.66 -17.87 31.02
C GLU A 4 25.66 -16.82 30.56
N GLU A 5 26.10 -15.56 30.49
CA GLU A 5 25.50 -14.55 29.63
C GLU A 5 25.57 -15.12 28.22
N ASN A 6 24.57 -15.93 27.89
CA ASN A 6 24.37 -16.41 26.55
C ASN A 6 23.93 -15.19 25.77
N ASN A 7 24.94 -14.51 25.22
CA ASN A 7 24.84 -13.36 24.37
C ASN A 7 23.71 -13.59 23.37
N ASN A 8 22.55 -12.98 23.64
CA ASN A 8 21.40 -12.85 22.73
C ASN A 8 21.81 -11.93 21.57
N VAL A 9 22.90 -12.25 20.88
CA VAL A 9 23.40 -11.53 19.73
C VAL A 9 22.51 -11.96 18.57
N ILE A 10 21.67 -11.02 18.14
CA ILE A 10 20.85 -11.20 16.95
C ILE A 10 21.81 -11.49 15.78
N PRO A 11 21.64 -12.61 15.07
CA PRO A 11 22.51 -12.95 13.95
C PRO A 11 22.57 -11.83 12.91
N GLU A 12 23.77 -11.53 12.41
CA GLU A 12 23.99 -10.42 11.48
C GLU A 12 23.14 -10.53 10.21
N PHE A 13 22.92 -11.75 9.72
CA PHE A 13 22.06 -11.98 8.56
C PHE A 13 20.59 -11.54 8.80
N LEU A 14 20.08 -11.65 10.04
CA LEU A 14 18.73 -11.15 10.37
C LEU A 14 18.70 -9.62 10.37
N ILE A 15 19.76 -8.97 10.83
CA ILE A 15 19.89 -7.52 10.80
C ILE A 15 19.90 -7.03 9.34
N GLN A 16 20.64 -7.70 8.46
CA GLN A 16 20.66 -7.38 7.04
C GLN A 16 19.29 -7.60 6.37
N LEU A 17 18.62 -8.73 6.65
CA LEU A 17 17.29 -9.02 6.09
C LEU A 17 16.21 -8.05 6.56
N THR A 18 16.21 -7.69 7.85
CA THR A 18 15.27 -6.72 8.42
C THR A 18 15.51 -5.31 7.89
N THR A 19 16.79 -4.92 7.72
CA THR A 19 17.17 -3.64 7.10
C THR A 19 16.72 -3.58 5.63
N GLY A 20 16.94 -4.65 4.86
CA GLY A 20 16.46 -4.76 3.48
C GLY A 20 14.94 -4.66 3.36
N LEU A 21 14.21 -5.40 4.20
CA LEU A 21 12.74 -5.32 4.28
C LEU A 21 12.26 -3.90 4.61
N SER A 22 12.87 -3.25 5.62
CA SER A 22 12.56 -1.87 5.99
C SER A 22 12.80 -0.88 4.84
N GLY A 23 13.89 -1.07 4.09
CA GLY A 23 14.19 -0.28 2.89
C GLY A 23 13.11 -0.40 1.81
N HIS A 24 12.68 -1.62 1.50
CA HIS A 24 11.61 -1.84 0.52
C HIS A 24 10.26 -1.27 0.98
N ILE A 25 9.91 -1.40 2.26
CA ILE A 25 8.68 -0.81 2.83
C ILE A 25 8.71 0.71 2.75
N LYS A 26 9.85 1.35 3.09
CA LYS A 26 10.02 2.81 2.97
C LYS A 26 9.89 3.27 1.52
N SER A 27 10.52 2.54 0.60
CA SER A 27 10.42 2.81 -0.85
C SER A 27 8.97 2.71 -1.34
N ALA A 28 8.26 1.63 -1.01
CA ALA A 28 6.85 1.45 -1.37
C ALA A 28 5.97 2.56 -0.79
N SER A 29 6.21 3.00 0.45
CA SER A 29 5.45 4.08 1.09
C SER A 29 5.66 5.43 0.40
N ARG A 30 6.89 5.75 -0.01
CA ARG A 30 7.20 6.98 -0.76
C ARG A 30 6.56 6.97 -2.15
N LEU A 31 6.63 5.83 -2.85
CA LEU A 31 6.01 5.66 -4.16
C LEU A 31 4.49 5.78 -4.08
N TRP A 32 3.88 5.15 -3.07
CA TRP A 32 2.45 5.30 -2.81
C TRP A 32 2.05 6.75 -2.51
N LEU A 33 2.84 7.49 -1.72
CA LEU A 33 2.54 8.88 -1.39
C LEU A 33 2.60 9.76 -2.65
N GLY A 34 3.62 9.59 -3.50
CA GLY A 34 3.68 10.29 -4.79
C GLY A 34 2.51 9.95 -5.70
N LEU A 35 2.16 8.66 -5.78
CA LEU A 35 1.02 8.15 -6.53
C LEU A 35 -0.31 8.74 -6.02
N ALA A 36 -0.50 8.83 -4.70
CA ALA A 36 -1.69 9.42 -4.08
C ALA A 36 -1.81 10.91 -4.41
N ILE A 37 -0.71 11.68 -4.28
CA ILE A 37 -0.69 13.11 -4.61
C ILE A 37 -1.08 13.33 -6.07
N ILE A 38 -0.42 12.63 -7.00
CA ILE A 38 -0.69 12.81 -8.43
C ILE A 38 -2.10 12.35 -8.79
N SER A 39 -2.59 11.30 -8.14
CA SER A 39 -3.96 10.82 -8.33
C SER A 39 -4.98 11.86 -7.89
N ILE A 40 -4.81 12.44 -6.69
CA ILE A 40 -5.68 13.50 -6.17
C ILE A 40 -5.64 14.70 -7.11
N VAL A 41 -4.46 15.18 -7.49
CA VAL A 41 -4.29 16.32 -8.39
C VAL A 41 -4.98 16.09 -9.74
N THR A 42 -4.82 14.90 -10.33
CA THR A 42 -5.43 14.51 -11.61
C THR A 42 -6.96 14.49 -11.52
N ILE A 43 -7.51 13.97 -10.42
CA ILE A 43 -8.96 13.90 -10.18
C ILE A 43 -9.52 15.30 -9.88
N SER A 44 -8.91 16.06 -8.98
CA SER A 44 -9.37 17.40 -8.57
C SER A 44 -9.46 18.35 -9.75
N PHE A 45 -8.49 18.35 -10.67
CA PHE A 45 -8.57 19.19 -11.85
C PHE A 45 -9.66 18.79 -12.82
N THR A 46 -10.07 17.52 -12.80
CA THR A 46 -11.19 17.06 -13.61
C THR A 46 -12.51 17.65 -13.14
N ILE A 47 -12.73 17.69 -11.83
CA ILE A 47 -13.93 18.28 -11.21
C ILE A 47 -14.04 19.76 -11.60
N ASN A 48 -12.95 20.52 -11.41
CA ASN A 48 -12.92 21.94 -11.80
C ASN A 48 -13.10 22.14 -13.31
N THR A 49 -12.63 21.20 -14.14
CA THR A 49 -12.79 21.31 -15.60
C THR A 49 -14.23 21.00 -16.06
N GLN A 50 -15.03 20.26 -15.29
CA GLN A 50 -16.46 20.08 -15.60
C GLN A 50 -17.24 21.38 -15.41
N GLU A 51 -16.98 22.09 -14.30
CA GLU A 51 -17.57 23.41 -14.04
C GLU A 51 -17.19 24.44 -15.11
N LEU A 52 -15.93 24.44 -15.55
CA LEU A 52 -15.47 25.31 -16.64
C LEU A 52 -16.03 24.92 -18.02
N ARG A 53 -16.42 23.65 -18.21
CA ARG A 53 -17.03 23.18 -19.47
C ARG A 53 -18.41 23.78 -19.70
N GLU A 54 -19.17 24.03 -18.64
CA GLU A 54 -20.43 24.75 -18.69
C GLU A 54 -20.23 26.22 -19.10
N GLN A 55 -19.05 26.77 -18.87
CA GLN A 55 -18.72 28.17 -19.17
C GLN A 55 -17.99 28.40 -20.51
N LYS A 56 -17.69 27.37 -21.33
CA LYS A 56 -17.00 27.51 -22.65
C LYS A 56 -15.65 28.27 -22.63
N ILE A 57 -15.15 28.66 -21.47
CA ILE A 57 -14.00 29.55 -21.32
C ILE A 57 -12.81 28.72 -20.81
N ASN A 58 -11.85 28.53 -21.70
CA ASN A 58 -10.48 28.02 -21.51
C ASN A 58 -10.24 26.50 -21.49
N LYS A 59 -9.34 26.07 -22.39
CA LYS A 59 -8.74 24.72 -22.48
C LYS A 59 -7.54 24.53 -21.51
N GLU A 60 -7.36 25.45 -20.59
CA GLU A 60 -6.20 25.53 -19.70
C GLU A 60 -6.59 25.14 -18.28
N ILE A 61 -5.72 24.36 -17.64
CA ILE A 61 -5.83 23.95 -16.24
C ILE A 61 -4.86 24.81 -15.45
N SER A 62 -5.34 25.52 -14.44
CA SER A 62 -4.48 26.20 -13.46
C SER A 62 -3.86 25.16 -12.52
N LEU A 63 -2.53 25.10 -12.48
CA LEU A 63 -1.79 24.22 -11.59
C LEU A 63 -1.95 24.67 -10.12
N PRO A 64 -1.79 23.76 -9.14
CA PRO A 64 -1.94 24.13 -7.75
C PRO A 64 -0.79 25.05 -7.34
N PHE A 65 -0.99 25.83 -6.27
CA PHE A 65 0.03 26.75 -5.75
C PHE A 65 0.49 27.82 -6.75
N SER A 66 -0.38 28.22 -7.67
CA SER A 66 -0.09 29.25 -8.69
C SER A 66 1.13 28.93 -9.55
N LEU A 67 1.44 27.63 -9.74
CA LEU A 67 2.57 27.15 -10.57
C LEU A 67 2.39 27.40 -12.08
N GLY A 68 1.34 28.12 -12.47
CA GLY A 68 1.04 28.48 -13.86
C GLY A 68 -0.20 27.80 -14.40
N LYS A 69 -0.38 27.89 -15.72
CA LYS A 69 -1.47 27.25 -16.47
C LYS A 69 -0.86 26.29 -17.47
N ILE A 70 -1.48 25.12 -17.62
CA ILE A 70 -1.06 24.11 -18.59
C ILE A 70 -2.25 23.74 -19.48
N HIS A 71 -2.00 23.44 -20.75
CA HIS A 71 -3.06 22.98 -21.62
C HIS A 71 -3.55 21.59 -21.19
N ARG A 72 -4.88 21.42 -21.20
CA ARG A 72 -5.53 20.14 -20.88
C ARG A 72 -4.96 18.97 -21.69
N ASN A 73 -4.70 19.23 -22.96
CA ASN A 73 -4.19 18.25 -23.91
C ASN A 73 -2.78 17.76 -23.56
N GLU A 74 -2.09 18.48 -22.68
CA GLU A 74 -0.72 18.20 -22.26
C GLU A 74 -0.67 17.57 -20.88
N PHE A 75 -1.45 18.12 -19.96
CA PHE A 75 -1.53 17.65 -18.58
C PHE A 75 -1.95 16.18 -18.47
N TYR A 76 -3.07 15.80 -19.08
CA TYR A 76 -3.60 14.44 -18.89
C TYR A 76 -2.71 13.33 -19.48
N PRO A 77 -2.12 13.47 -20.68
CA PRO A 77 -1.13 12.51 -21.17
C PRO A 77 0.11 12.39 -20.28
N PHE A 78 0.59 13.52 -19.75
CA PHE A 78 1.70 13.54 -18.80
C PHE A 78 1.34 12.82 -17.50
N SER A 79 0.21 13.15 -16.90
CA SER A 79 -0.30 12.52 -15.68
C SER A 79 -0.53 11.02 -15.87
N ALA A 80 -1.07 10.58 -17.01
CA ALA A 80 -1.23 9.16 -17.34
C ALA A 80 0.12 8.42 -17.38
N SER A 81 1.12 9.02 -18.03
CA SER A 81 2.48 8.45 -18.10
C SER A 81 3.09 8.31 -16.72
N LEU A 82 3.04 9.39 -15.94
CA LEU A 82 3.62 9.45 -14.60
C LEU A 82 2.93 8.49 -13.63
N LEU A 83 1.59 8.44 -13.63
CA LEU A 83 0.81 7.50 -12.85
C LEU A 83 1.18 6.05 -13.20
N SER A 84 1.28 5.72 -14.49
CA SER A 84 1.59 4.35 -14.93
C SER A 84 2.98 3.92 -14.45
N ILE A 85 3.99 4.79 -14.57
CA ILE A 85 5.35 4.52 -14.07
C ILE A 85 5.35 4.33 -12.55
N LEU A 86 4.65 5.20 -11.82
CA LEU A 86 4.56 5.11 -10.36
C LEU A 86 3.82 3.86 -9.89
N ILE A 87 2.76 3.44 -10.58
CA ILE A 87 2.05 2.19 -10.30
C ILE A 87 2.99 1.00 -10.47
N ILE A 88 3.74 0.94 -11.56
CA ILE A 88 4.69 -0.14 -11.84
C ILE A 88 5.78 -0.17 -10.77
N ALA A 89 6.38 0.98 -10.47
CA ALA A 89 7.42 1.09 -9.44
C ALA A 89 6.88 0.69 -8.05
N PHE A 90 5.66 1.13 -7.71
CA PHE A 90 4.99 0.77 -6.46
C PHE A 90 4.76 -0.75 -6.38
N GLY A 91 4.25 -1.36 -7.45
CA GLY A 91 4.04 -2.80 -7.50
C GLY A 91 5.33 -3.60 -7.41
N ALA A 92 6.40 -3.15 -8.06
CA ALA A 92 7.72 -3.74 -7.93
C ALA A 92 8.25 -3.65 -6.48
N ALA A 93 8.15 -2.48 -5.85
CA ALA A 93 8.56 -2.29 -4.46
C ALA A 93 7.74 -3.16 -3.49
N GLN A 94 6.43 -3.30 -3.72
CA GLN A 94 5.56 -4.19 -2.95
C GLN A 94 5.93 -5.66 -3.13
N ALA A 95 6.20 -6.10 -4.36
CA ALA A 95 6.64 -7.47 -4.64
C ALA A 95 7.96 -7.80 -3.92
N GLN A 96 8.93 -6.86 -3.92
CA GLN A 96 10.18 -7.03 -3.19
C GLN A 96 9.97 -7.07 -1.67
N SER A 97 9.10 -6.20 -1.12
CA SER A 97 8.72 -6.26 0.30
C SER A 97 8.16 -7.63 0.69
N ILE A 98 7.23 -8.16 -0.12
CA ILE A 98 6.62 -9.48 0.11
C ILE A 98 7.67 -10.60 0.03
N ARG A 99 8.59 -10.52 -0.95
CA ARG A 99 9.68 -11.50 -1.10
C ARG A 99 10.62 -11.48 0.09
N SER A 100 11.11 -10.31 0.49
CA SER A 100 12.03 -10.15 1.62
C SER A 100 11.39 -10.61 2.92
N ARG A 101 10.09 -10.37 3.11
CA ARG A 101 9.32 -10.92 4.23
C ARG A 101 9.29 -12.45 4.22
N LYS A 102 8.99 -13.07 3.08
CA LYS A 102 8.98 -14.54 2.98
C LYS A 102 10.34 -15.13 3.30
N MET A 103 11.43 -14.49 2.85
CA MET A 103 12.80 -14.89 3.17
C MET A 103 13.09 -14.76 4.67
N LEU A 104 12.72 -13.63 5.28
CA LEU A 104 12.88 -13.39 6.71
C LEU A 104 12.10 -14.43 7.53
N ASN A 105 10.83 -14.68 7.19
CA ASN A 105 10.00 -15.67 7.90
C ASN A 105 10.53 -17.10 7.70
N LYS A 106 11.09 -17.43 6.54
CA LYS A 106 11.76 -18.72 6.32
C LYS A 106 12.99 -18.85 7.21
N ALA A 107 13.86 -17.85 7.23
CA ALA A 107 15.05 -17.85 8.07
C ALA A 107 14.70 -17.97 9.56
N LEU A 108 13.66 -17.27 10.02
CA LEU A 108 13.15 -17.37 11.39
C LEU A 108 12.65 -18.76 11.78
N ARG A 109 12.00 -19.46 10.84
CA ARG A 109 11.50 -20.83 11.04
C ARG A 109 12.61 -21.86 11.07
N GLU A 110 13.67 -21.64 10.28
CA GLU A 110 14.83 -22.55 10.22
C GLU A 110 15.77 -22.40 11.42
N MET A 111 15.72 -21.26 12.13
CA MET A 111 16.46 -21.11 13.38
C MET A 111 15.95 -22.10 14.44
N LYS A 112 16.85 -22.93 14.97
CA LYS A 112 16.52 -23.90 16.03
C LYS A 112 16.40 -23.24 17.41
N THR A 113 17.01 -22.07 17.58
CA THR A 113 17.07 -21.33 18.85
C THR A 113 16.02 -20.23 18.90
N THR A 114 15.34 -20.12 20.04
CA THR A 114 14.43 -19.01 20.33
C THR A 114 15.25 -17.81 20.78
N ILE A 115 15.25 -16.75 19.99
CA ILE A 115 15.92 -15.48 20.35
C ILE A 115 14.88 -14.62 21.07
N LYS A 116 15.12 -14.35 22.35
CA LYS A 116 14.27 -13.46 23.15
C LYS A 116 14.80 -12.03 23.09
N LEU A 117 13.92 -11.11 22.73
CA LEU A 117 14.17 -9.67 22.77
C LEU A 117 14.10 -9.16 24.23
N PRO A 118 14.65 -7.96 24.51
CA PRO A 118 14.46 -7.29 25.80
C PRO A 118 12.96 -7.23 26.15
N GLY A 119 12.58 -7.72 27.33
CA GLY A 119 11.18 -7.89 27.72
C GLY A 119 10.59 -9.29 27.50
N GLY A 120 11.39 -10.27 27.06
CA GLY A 120 11.02 -11.68 27.01
C GLY A 120 10.16 -12.10 25.80
N CYS A 121 9.90 -11.17 24.88
CA CYS A 121 9.17 -11.44 23.64
C CYS A 121 10.04 -12.23 22.66
N ASP A 122 9.47 -13.25 22.00
CA ASP A 122 10.15 -13.95 20.92
C ASP A 122 10.34 -12.99 19.72
N ILE A 123 11.54 -12.99 19.13
CA ILE A 123 11.82 -12.24 17.92
C ILE A 123 10.86 -12.61 16.78
N ARG A 124 10.39 -13.87 16.75
CA ARG A 124 9.41 -14.36 15.78
C ARG A 124 8.09 -13.63 15.88
N ASP A 125 7.58 -13.46 17.10
CA ASP A 125 6.33 -12.74 17.35
C ASP A 125 6.46 -11.27 16.97
N SER A 126 7.59 -10.65 17.32
CA SER A 126 7.88 -9.26 16.97
C SER A 126 7.95 -9.05 15.46
N ILE A 127 8.63 -9.95 14.74
CA ILE A 127 8.73 -9.87 13.29
C ILE A 127 7.39 -10.16 12.62
N ASP A 128 6.62 -11.16 13.09
CA ASP A 128 5.29 -11.44 12.54
C ASP A 128 4.38 -10.21 12.66
N VAL A 129 4.43 -9.50 13.79
CA VAL A 129 3.71 -8.24 14.01
C VAL A 129 4.16 -7.14 13.04
N ILE A 130 5.46 -6.99 12.80
CA ILE A 130 6.03 -5.90 11.97
C ILE A 130 5.96 -6.21 10.47
N SER A 131 5.92 -7.49 10.10
CA SER A 131 6.03 -7.97 8.71
C SER A 131 4.82 -7.66 7.83
N VAL A 132 3.70 -7.18 8.40
CA VAL A 132 2.55 -6.75 7.59
C VAL A 132 2.85 -5.40 6.94
N ASN A 133 2.68 -5.32 5.61
CA ASN A 133 2.88 -4.09 4.82
C ASN A 133 2.23 -2.88 5.51
N SER A 134 3.05 -1.85 5.81
CA SER A 134 2.67 -0.67 6.60
C SER A 134 1.42 0.05 6.07
N ILE A 135 1.29 0.13 4.75
CA ILE A 135 0.25 0.91 4.06
C ILE A 135 -1.16 0.33 4.29
N ASN A 136 -1.28 -0.98 4.51
CA ASN A 136 -2.55 -1.65 4.79
C ASN A 136 -2.63 -2.20 6.23
N ARG A 137 -1.73 -1.74 7.11
CA ARG A 137 -1.65 -2.22 8.50
C ARG A 137 -2.67 -1.48 9.36
N THR A 138 -3.92 -1.89 9.24
CA THR A 138 -5.06 -1.33 9.99
C THR A 138 -5.27 -1.99 11.36
N VAL A 139 -4.60 -3.12 11.62
CA VAL A 139 -4.73 -3.89 12.86
C VAL A 139 -4.33 -3.09 14.11
N PRO A 140 -3.19 -2.38 14.16
CA PRO A 140 -2.82 -1.60 15.34
C PRO A 140 -3.84 -0.50 15.66
N LEU A 141 -4.41 0.14 14.63
CA LEU A 141 -5.47 1.14 14.78
C LEU A 141 -6.74 0.52 15.38
N ALA A 142 -7.11 -0.70 14.98
CA ALA A 142 -8.24 -1.41 15.55
C ALA A 142 -7.95 -1.93 16.98
N GLN A 143 -6.71 -2.26 17.29
CA GLN A 143 -6.27 -2.66 18.63
C GLN A 143 -6.29 -1.49 19.63
N LEU A 144 -6.09 -0.25 19.18
CA LEU A 144 -6.23 0.93 20.05
C LEU A 144 -7.63 1.04 20.67
N LEU A 145 -8.68 0.57 19.99
CA LEU A 145 -10.04 0.53 20.55
C LEU A 145 -10.18 -0.45 21.73
N LEU A 146 -9.32 -1.46 21.82
CA LEU A 146 -9.28 -2.38 22.96
C LEU A 146 -8.58 -1.77 24.18
N GLY A 147 -7.89 -0.64 24.02
CA GLY A 147 -7.24 0.11 25.09
C GLY A 147 -6.33 -0.76 25.96
N LYS A 148 -6.61 -0.83 27.26
CA LYS A 148 -5.85 -1.64 28.23
C LYS A 148 -5.84 -3.14 27.93
N TYR A 149 -6.78 -3.62 27.12
CA TYR A 149 -6.93 -5.04 26.81
C TYR A 149 -6.18 -5.46 25.54
N GLN A 150 -5.47 -4.55 24.85
CA GLN A 150 -4.78 -4.85 23.59
C GLN A 150 -3.67 -5.92 23.69
N PHE A 151 -3.06 -6.09 24.87
CA PHE A 151 -1.93 -7.01 25.10
C PHE A 151 -2.30 -8.28 25.87
N TYR A 152 -3.55 -8.43 26.31
CA TYR A 152 -3.99 -9.54 27.18
C TYR A 152 -5.23 -10.25 26.61
N PRO A 153 -5.11 -10.99 25.48
CA PRO A 153 -6.23 -11.67 24.85
C PRO A 153 -6.81 -12.83 25.68
N GLU A 154 -6.01 -13.41 26.59
CA GLU A 154 -6.35 -14.59 27.38
C GLU A 154 -7.11 -14.30 28.68
N LYS A 155 -7.22 -13.04 29.11
CA LYS A 155 -7.99 -12.71 30.31
C LYS A 155 -9.48 -12.82 30.00
N ASN A 156 -10.17 -13.78 30.63
CA ASN A 156 -11.62 -14.07 30.61
C ASN A 156 -12.58 -12.89 30.90
N HIS A 157 -12.10 -11.64 30.95
CA HIS A 157 -12.88 -10.43 31.27
C HIS A 157 -12.90 -9.41 30.12
N GLN A 158 -12.48 -9.77 28.90
CA GLN A 158 -12.70 -8.90 27.75
C GLN A 158 -14.19 -8.93 27.34
N ASN A 159 -14.80 -7.75 27.35
CA ASN A 159 -16.18 -7.55 26.93
C ASN A 159 -16.37 -7.99 25.47
N CYS A 160 -17.22 -8.99 25.20
CA CYS A 160 -17.43 -9.56 23.87
C CYS A 160 -17.81 -8.48 22.83
N ILE A 161 -18.59 -7.49 23.27
CA ILE A 161 -19.01 -6.35 22.47
C ILE A 161 -17.81 -5.54 21.95
N LEU A 162 -16.80 -5.27 22.79
CA LEU A 162 -15.60 -4.53 22.40
C LEU A 162 -14.78 -5.30 21.35
N LYS A 163 -14.73 -6.64 21.43
CA LYS A 163 -14.11 -7.48 20.40
C LYS A 163 -14.84 -7.34 19.06
N ILE A 164 -16.18 -7.43 19.07
CA ILE A 164 -17.00 -7.30 17.86
C ILE A 164 -16.80 -5.91 17.22
N ILE A 165 -16.82 -4.84 18.03
CA ILE A 165 -16.59 -3.47 17.54
C ILE A 165 -15.19 -3.32 16.93
N SER A 166 -14.14 -3.84 17.60
CA SER A 166 -12.77 -3.79 17.08
C SER A 166 -12.64 -4.52 15.73
N VAL A 167 -13.26 -5.69 15.59
CA VAL A 167 -13.30 -6.44 14.33
C VAL A 167 -14.05 -5.67 13.24
N LEU A 168 -15.23 -5.12 13.54
CA LEU A 168 -16.00 -4.32 12.58
C LEU A 168 -15.20 -3.08 12.12
N TYR A 169 -14.57 -2.38 13.06
CA TYR A 169 -13.73 -1.22 12.75
C TYR A 169 -12.52 -1.60 11.89
N GLN A 170 -11.88 -2.74 12.14
CA GLN A 170 -10.81 -3.27 11.30
C GLN A 170 -11.29 -3.52 9.86
N ILE A 171 -12.48 -4.09 9.68
CA ILE A 171 -13.09 -4.33 8.35
C ILE A 171 -13.30 -3.01 7.62
N VAL A 172 -13.88 -2.01 8.30
CA VAL A 172 -14.10 -0.67 7.73
C VAL A 172 -12.77 -0.03 7.32
N LEU A 173 -11.77 -0.02 8.20
CA LEU A 173 -10.45 0.51 7.88
C LEU A 173 -9.80 -0.22 6.69
N LYS A 174 -9.97 -1.54 6.59
CA LYS A 174 -9.47 -2.31 5.45
C LYS A 174 -10.17 -1.91 4.15
N PHE A 175 -11.48 -1.71 4.19
CA PHE A 175 -12.23 -1.24 3.02
C PHE A 175 -11.78 0.16 2.57
N VAL A 176 -11.63 1.10 3.50
CA VAL A 176 -11.10 2.44 3.21
C VAL A 176 -9.68 2.35 2.64
N SER A 177 -8.83 1.51 3.23
CA SER A 177 -7.48 1.26 2.72
C SER A 177 -7.50 0.73 1.27
N TYR A 178 -8.40 -0.18 0.92
CA TYR A 178 -8.53 -0.65 -0.46
C TYR A 178 -8.96 0.45 -1.44
N LEU A 179 -9.93 1.28 -1.03
CA LEU A 179 -10.37 2.42 -1.84
C LEU A 179 -9.22 3.41 -2.09
N VAL A 180 -8.49 3.78 -1.04
CA VAL A 180 -7.44 4.80 -1.13
C VAL A 180 -6.19 4.26 -1.85
N VAL A 181 -5.80 3.01 -1.59
CA VAL A 181 -4.54 2.46 -2.09
C VAL A 181 -4.66 1.94 -3.53
N TYR A 182 -5.83 1.38 -3.92
CA TYR A 182 -5.99 0.73 -5.22
C TYR A 182 -7.01 1.42 -6.11
N CYS A 183 -8.18 1.77 -5.59
CA CYS A 183 -9.24 2.36 -6.42
C CYS A 183 -8.93 3.79 -6.85
N LEU A 184 -8.39 4.62 -5.94
CA LEU A 184 -8.07 6.02 -6.23
C LEU A 184 -7.01 6.17 -7.34
N PRO A 185 -5.88 5.44 -7.34
CA PRO A 185 -4.91 5.47 -8.44
C PRO A 185 -5.45 4.89 -9.75
N GLY A 186 -6.24 3.81 -9.67
CA GLY A 186 -6.89 3.23 -10.85
C GLY A 186 -7.88 4.20 -11.49
N TYR A 187 -8.68 4.89 -10.67
CA TYR A 187 -9.61 5.91 -11.13
C TYR A 187 -8.89 7.14 -11.71
N ALA A 188 -7.81 7.61 -11.07
CA ALA A 188 -7.00 8.70 -11.61
C ALA A 188 -6.39 8.37 -12.98
N LEU A 189 -5.92 7.13 -13.17
CA LEU A 189 -5.40 6.66 -14.45
C LEU A 189 -6.52 6.62 -15.51
N PHE A 190 -7.70 6.11 -15.16
CA PHE A 190 -8.87 6.13 -16.05
C PHE A 190 -9.25 7.57 -16.47
N VAL A 191 -9.33 8.48 -15.50
CA VAL A 191 -9.59 9.90 -15.72
C VAL A 191 -8.56 10.51 -16.67
N ALA A 192 -7.28 10.21 -16.48
CA ALA A 192 -6.21 10.72 -17.35
C ALA A 192 -6.34 10.22 -18.80
N PHE A 193 -6.72 8.95 -19.00
CA PHE A 193 -6.96 8.38 -20.33
C PHE A 193 -8.17 8.99 -21.02
N TYR A 194 -9.29 9.08 -20.30
CA TYR A 194 -10.54 9.58 -20.83
C TYR A 194 -10.44 11.07 -21.21
N TYR A 195 -9.95 11.91 -20.30
CA TYR A 195 -9.89 13.35 -20.53
C TYR A 195 -8.67 13.80 -21.34
N GLY A 196 -7.62 12.98 -21.42
CA GLY A 196 -6.51 13.18 -22.36
C GLY A 196 -6.86 12.88 -23.81
N LYS A 197 -8.04 12.30 -24.08
CA LYS A 197 -8.47 11.77 -25.38
C LYS A 197 -7.40 10.87 -26.01
N LEU A 198 -6.78 10.04 -25.18
CA LEU A 198 -5.66 9.20 -25.59
C LEU A 198 -6.10 8.02 -26.50
N PHE A 199 -7.40 7.79 -26.63
CA PHE A 199 -7.98 6.82 -27.56
C PHE A 199 -7.93 7.28 -29.02
N ASP A 200 -8.01 8.60 -29.27
CA ASP A 200 -8.16 9.16 -30.62
C ASP A 200 -6.82 9.67 -31.21
N LYS A 201 -5.73 9.59 -30.44
CA LYS A 201 -4.42 10.12 -30.83
C LYS A 201 -3.49 9.03 -31.31
N THR A 202 -2.75 9.28 -32.39
CA THR A 202 -1.73 8.36 -32.92
C THR A 202 -0.37 8.55 -32.23
N THR A 203 -0.05 9.78 -31.83
CA THR A 203 1.20 10.15 -31.15
C THR A 203 0.93 10.91 -29.85
N THR A 204 1.82 10.73 -28.89
CA THR A 204 1.85 11.49 -27.64
C THR A 204 2.55 12.84 -27.84
N LEU A 205 2.52 13.67 -26.81
CA LEU A 205 3.21 14.97 -26.72
C LEU A 205 4.70 14.94 -27.10
N TRP A 206 5.36 13.80 -26.88
CA TRP A 206 6.81 13.62 -27.07
C TRP A 206 7.14 12.91 -28.39
N GLY A 207 6.17 12.78 -29.30
CA GLY A 207 6.31 11.98 -30.52
C GLY A 207 6.35 10.47 -30.27
N LEU A 208 6.24 10.00 -29.01
CA LEU A 208 6.16 8.58 -28.72
C LEU A 208 4.84 8.00 -29.27
N PRO A 209 4.87 6.83 -29.92
CA PRO A 209 3.67 6.12 -30.32
C PRO A 209 2.74 5.94 -29.13
N ILE A 210 1.45 6.26 -29.32
CA ILE A 210 0.43 6.12 -28.27
C ILE A 210 0.36 4.69 -27.70
N ILE A 211 0.75 3.71 -28.51
CA ILE A 211 0.74 2.29 -28.16
C ILE A 211 1.66 1.97 -26.98
N ILE A 212 2.77 2.70 -26.83
CA ILE A 212 3.69 2.55 -25.69
C ILE A 212 2.99 3.00 -24.42
N LEU A 213 2.30 4.14 -24.46
CA LEU A 213 1.55 4.65 -23.31
C LEU A 213 0.43 3.69 -22.90
N TRP A 214 -0.29 3.15 -23.88
CA TRP A 214 -1.30 2.11 -23.69
C TRP A 214 -0.73 0.85 -23.03
N PHE A 215 0.41 0.37 -23.52
CA PHE A 215 1.09 -0.78 -22.97
C PHE A 215 1.48 -0.56 -21.50
N VAL A 216 2.17 0.54 -21.20
CA VAL A 216 2.63 0.85 -19.83
C VAL A 216 1.44 1.03 -18.87
N ALA A 217 0.36 1.67 -19.33
CA ALA A 217 -0.85 1.83 -18.53
C ALA A 217 -1.58 0.51 -18.27
N THR A 218 -1.63 -0.37 -19.26
CA THR A 218 -2.24 -1.70 -19.12
C THR A 218 -1.44 -2.56 -18.16
N VAL A 219 -0.11 -2.54 -18.26
CA VAL A 219 0.78 -3.20 -17.29
C VAL A 219 0.54 -2.65 -15.88
N GLY A 220 0.44 -1.33 -15.72
CA GLY A 220 0.10 -0.71 -14.45
C GLY A 220 -1.25 -1.18 -13.88
N ALA A 221 -2.30 -1.18 -14.71
CA ALA A 221 -3.63 -1.64 -14.30
C ALA A 221 -3.63 -3.11 -13.86
N VAL A 222 -2.95 -3.99 -14.62
CA VAL A 222 -2.80 -5.40 -14.26
C VAL A 222 -2.08 -5.56 -12.92
N ILE A 223 -1.02 -4.78 -12.67
CA ILE A 223 -0.30 -4.78 -11.39
C ILE A 223 -1.23 -4.37 -10.23
N LEU A 224 -2.05 -3.32 -10.38
CA LEU A 224 -3.00 -2.92 -9.34
C LEU A 224 -4.01 -4.03 -9.04
N ILE A 225 -4.58 -4.66 -10.08
CA ILE A 225 -5.52 -5.78 -9.93
C ILE A 225 -4.82 -6.94 -9.21
N GLN A 226 -3.60 -7.29 -9.61
CA GLN A 226 -2.84 -8.37 -8.99
C GLN A 226 -2.56 -8.10 -7.50
N LEU A 227 -2.18 -6.88 -7.14
CA LEU A 227 -1.95 -6.48 -5.75
C LEU A 227 -3.25 -6.53 -4.93
N LEU A 228 -4.36 -6.05 -5.49
CA LEU A 228 -5.68 -6.08 -4.86
C LEU A 228 -6.11 -7.53 -4.58
N LEU A 229 -6.00 -8.41 -5.57
CA LEU A 229 -6.31 -9.84 -5.41
C LEU A 229 -5.43 -10.50 -4.36
N LEU A 230 -4.13 -10.17 -4.31
CA LEU A 230 -3.21 -10.73 -3.32
C LEU A 230 -3.60 -10.30 -1.89
N GLU A 231 -4.03 -9.06 -1.70
CA GLU A 231 -4.54 -8.57 -0.42
C GLU A 231 -5.88 -9.21 -0.02
N ILE A 232 -6.81 -9.38 -0.97
CA ILE A 232 -8.08 -10.08 -0.72
C ILE A 232 -7.81 -11.53 -0.30
N LEU A 233 -6.95 -12.25 -1.03
CA LEU A 233 -6.56 -13.62 -0.70
C LEU A 233 -5.89 -13.71 0.67
N TYR A 234 -5.04 -12.74 1.02
CA TYR A 234 -4.44 -12.66 2.34
C TYR A 234 -5.50 -12.46 3.42
N ALA A 235 -6.42 -11.52 3.24
CA ALA A 235 -7.51 -11.25 4.17
C ALA A 235 -8.38 -12.49 4.41
N VAL A 236 -8.80 -13.18 3.34
CA VAL A 236 -9.59 -14.42 3.43
C VAL A 236 -8.83 -15.51 4.20
N ARG A 237 -7.54 -15.73 3.91
CA ARG A 237 -6.72 -16.71 4.63
C ARG A 237 -6.52 -16.35 6.10
N SER A 238 -6.38 -15.07 6.43
CA SER A 238 -6.28 -14.60 7.81
C SER A 238 -7.56 -14.86 8.59
N VAL A 239 -8.73 -14.58 8.01
CA VAL A 239 -10.04 -14.86 8.64
C VAL A 239 -10.23 -16.37 8.85
N GLY A 240 -9.90 -17.20 7.86
CA GLY A 240 -10.00 -18.66 7.99
C GLY A 240 -9.13 -19.24 9.11
N LYS A 241 -7.92 -18.70 9.32
CA LYS A 241 -7.07 -19.09 10.45
C LYS A 241 -7.66 -18.70 11.80
N ILE A 242 -8.23 -17.49 11.92
CA ILE A 242 -8.87 -17.03 13.15
C ILE A 242 -10.07 -17.91 13.48
N TYR A 243 -10.91 -18.24 12.49
CA TYR A 243 -12.06 -19.13 12.68
C TYR A 243 -11.65 -20.52 13.20
N ASN A 244 -10.58 -21.11 12.63
CA ASN A 244 -10.08 -22.41 13.07
C ASN A 244 -9.41 -22.40 14.46
N ILE A 245 -9.03 -21.22 14.99
CA ILE A 245 -8.50 -21.07 16.36
C ILE A 245 -9.64 -20.91 17.38
N ILE A 246 -10.79 -20.37 16.94
CA ILE A 246 -11.97 -20.15 17.80
C ILE A 246 -12.79 -21.43 17.99
N LYS A 247 -12.70 -22.37 17.03
CA LYS A 247 -13.36 -23.68 17.09
C LYS A 247 -12.50 -24.70 17.84
#